data_AF-A0A954G1C3-F1
#
_entry.id   AF-A0A954G1C3-F1
#
_cell.length_a   1.000
_cell.length_b   1.000
_cell.length_c   1.000
_cell.angle_alpha   90.00
_cell.angle_beta   90.00
_cell.angle_gamma   90.00
#
_symmetry.space_group_name_H-M   'P 1'
#
loop_
_entity.id
_entity.type
_entity.pdbx_description
1 polymer ?
#
loop_
_entity_poly.entity_id
_entity_poly.type
_entity_poly.pdbx_seq_one_letter_code
_entity_poly.pdbx_strand_id
1 'polypeptide(L)'
;MNSFLNTIISLSPLLLVVMPVAGACFGWGVSQLGMEFNRWTAFSNSLISCLILATLLTAPALKDESPTRAISITLKLPADEVSHGRREIPRHFQWAIDRISLWFLLLPFSLWPALILLSRRMGVESRGHYFLLMLLQAFLAGLFVSYDLISFVSFLLASTFCMLCLIRIWSGSRSIRLLESTMFLQFLGDAFIVTGLLLAATGYTWMQGLLLESPQPVTFQFNDILQGTVDDVALYPLAETYWSTISPWIFLVLITGFTIKGAIFPAHYGMTQWMKQKPDSALHEKDRSIWCLVLLALFTKISIYGMLRFMVPLNHSAVQSISTEVSFWGVCGFLYFSLLACRGGLVQSIVSFLLGQTALTL
;
A
#
# COMPACT_ATOMS: atom_id res chain seq x y z
N MET A 1 -32.71 -8.10 -4.15
CA MET A 1 -31.24 -8.22 -4.08
C MET A 1 -30.89 -8.66 -2.67
N ASN A 2 -30.30 -9.86 -2.54
CA ASN A 2 -30.40 -10.70 -1.34
C ASN A 2 -29.73 -10.08 -0.10
N SER A 3 -30.38 -10.15 1.08
CA SER A 3 -29.85 -9.65 2.36
C SER A 3 -28.40 -10.08 2.62
N PHE A 4 -28.06 -11.31 2.22
CA PHE A 4 -26.72 -11.87 2.35
C PHE A 4 -25.64 -11.10 1.55
N LEU A 5 -25.94 -10.70 0.31
CA LEU A 5 -25.01 -9.93 -0.52
C LEU A 5 -24.79 -8.53 0.07
N ASN A 6 -25.84 -7.90 0.59
CA ASN A 6 -25.72 -6.60 1.25
C ASN A 6 -24.85 -6.68 2.51
N THR A 7 -24.97 -7.75 3.29
CA THR A 7 -24.10 -8.00 4.45
C THR A 7 -22.65 -8.19 4.04
N ILE A 8 -22.37 -8.97 2.98
CA ILE A 8 -21.01 -9.16 2.45
C ILE A 8 -20.43 -7.83 1.97
N ILE A 9 -21.21 -7.05 1.21
CA ILE A 9 -20.78 -5.74 0.72
C ILE A 9 -20.46 -4.82 1.90
N SER A 10 -21.34 -4.72 2.90
CA SER A 10 -21.12 -3.88 4.08
C SER A 10 -19.90 -4.30 4.91
N LEU A 11 -19.62 -5.60 4.99
CA LEU A 11 -18.50 -6.15 5.75
C LEU A 11 -17.22 -6.32 4.92
N SER A 12 -17.24 -6.00 3.62
CA SER A 12 -16.12 -6.27 2.72
C SER A 12 -14.79 -5.64 3.15
N PRO A 13 -14.74 -4.40 3.71
CA PRO A 13 -13.48 -3.83 4.19
C PRO A 13 -12.80 -4.72 5.25
N LEU A 14 -13.58 -5.25 6.20
CA LEU A 14 -13.10 -6.14 7.24
C LEU A 14 -12.76 -7.53 6.69
N LEU A 15 -13.65 -8.08 5.86
CA LEU A 15 -13.49 -9.44 5.32
C LEU A 15 -12.24 -9.58 4.44
N LEU A 16 -11.92 -8.56 3.64
CA LEU A 16 -10.73 -8.56 2.78
C LEU A 16 -9.41 -8.60 3.57
N VAL A 17 -9.40 -8.08 4.80
CA VAL A 17 -8.22 -8.12 5.70
C VAL A 17 -8.21 -9.40 6.54
N VAL A 18 -9.35 -9.77 7.11
CA VAL A 18 -9.44 -10.90 8.05
C VAL A 18 -9.34 -12.26 7.34
N MET A 19 -9.92 -12.40 6.14
CA MET A 19 -9.91 -13.69 5.44
C MET A 19 -8.49 -14.18 5.13
N PRO A 20 -7.55 -13.37 4.60
CA PRO A 20 -6.18 -13.84 4.40
C PRO A 20 -5.44 -14.16 5.71
N VAL A 21 -5.70 -13.44 6.81
CA VAL A 21 -5.15 -13.78 8.13
C VAL A 21 -5.67 -15.12 8.63
N ALA A 22 -6.98 -15.35 8.53
CA ALA A 22 -7.60 -16.62 8.89
C ALA A 22 -7.04 -17.77 8.05
N GLY A 23 -6.88 -17.56 6.74
CA GLY A 23 -6.23 -18.51 5.83
C GLY A 23 -4.78 -18.80 6.20
N ALA A 24 -4.01 -17.79 6.63
CA ALA A 24 -2.64 -17.96 7.10
C ALA A 24 -2.58 -18.83 8.37
N CYS A 25 -3.39 -18.51 9.39
CA CYS A 25 -3.43 -19.25 10.65
C CYS A 25 -3.93 -20.69 10.46
N PHE A 26 -4.99 -20.87 9.67
CA PHE A 26 -5.52 -22.20 9.36
C PHE A 26 -4.53 -23.02 8.54
N GLY A 27 -3.94 -22.44 7.49
CA GLY A 27 -2.91 -23.08 6.68
C GLY A 27 -1.70 -23.50 7.51
N TRP A 28 -1.27 -22.68 8.47
CA TRP A 28 -0.20 -23.03 9.40
C TRP A 28 -0.55 -24.25 10.26
N GLY A 29 -1.74 -24.28 10.86
CA GLY A 29 -2.20 -25.42 11.66
C GLY A 29 -2.25 -26.71 10.86
N VAL A 30 -2.82 -26.66 9.64
CA VAL A 30 -2.96 -27.86 8.81
C VAL A 30 -1.69 -28.23 8.04
N SER A 31 -0.68 -27.36 8.02
CA SER A 31 0.62 -27.68 7.42
C SER A 31 1.33 -28.89 8.05
N GLN A 32 0.89 -29.32 9.24
CA GLN A 32 1.29 -30.58 9.86
C GLN A 32 0.87 -31.82 9.06
N LEU A 33 -0.24 -31.75 8.31
CA LEU A 33 -0.77 -32.84 7.47
C LEU A 33 -0.08 -32.93 6.10
N GLY A 34 0.69 -31.92 5.71
CA GLY A 34 1.45 -31.90 4.46
C GLY A 34 1.48 -30.53 3.77
N MET A 35 2.52 -30.31 2.96
CA MET A 35 2.72 -29.06 2.22
C MET A 35 1.68 -28.83 1.12
N GLU A 36 1.22 -29.91 0.48
CA GLU A 36 0.16 -29.86 -0.53
C GLU A 36 -1.16 -29.33 0.07
N PHE A 37 -1.51 -29.76 1.28
CA PHE A 37 -2.73 -29.30 1.94
C PHE A 37 -2.64 -27.80 2.28
N ASN A 38 -1.51 -27.35 2.82
CA ASN A 38 -1.27 -25.93 3.12
C ASN A 38 -1.36 -25.05 1.85
N ARG A 39 -0.87 -25.55 0.70
CA ARG A 39 -1.02 -24.81 -0.57
C ARG A 39 -2.48 -24.69 -0.98
N TRP A 40 -3.25 -25.78 -0.90
CA TRP A 40 -4.67 -25.78 -1.30
C TRP A 40 -5.54 -24.95 -0.36
N THR A 41 -5.23 -24.89 0.94
CA THR A 41 -5.93 -23.99 1.87
C THR A 41 -5.62 -22.53 1.54
N ALA A 42 -4.36 -22.17 1.33
CA ALA A 42 -3.97 -20.82 0.91
C ALA A 42 -4.64 -20.43 -0.41
N PHE A 43 -4.61 -21.32 -1.40
CA PHE A 43 -5.23 -21.11 -2.72
C PHE A 43 -6.74 -20.89 -2.59
N SER A 44 -7.44 -21.76 -1.85
CA SER A 44 -8.89 -21.65 -1.66
C SER A 44 -9.27 -20.35 -0.94
N ASN A 45 -8.49 -19.96 0.07
CA ASN A 45 -8.72 -18.71 0.79
C ASN A 45 -8.50 -17.47 -0.10
N SER A 46 -7.46 -17.51 -0.97
CA SER A 46 -7.22 -16.44 -1.95
C SER A 46 -8.36 -16.34 -2.97
N LEU A 47 -8.97 -17.47 -3.36
CA LEU A 47 -10.12 -17.50 -4.26
C LEU A 47 -11.37 -16.91 -3.59
N ILE A 48 -11.63 -17.24 -2.32
CA ILE A 48 -12.72 -16.65 -1.54
C ILE A 48 -12.55 -15.12 -1.46
N SER A 49 -11.32 -14.68 -1.22
CA SER A 49 -10.98 -13.26 -1.15
C SER A 49 -11.23 -12.54 -2.49
N CYS A 50 -10.89 -13.19 -3.61
CA CYS A 50 -11.19 -12.72 -4.95
C CYS A 50 -12.70 -12.67 -5.21
N LEU A 51 -13.46 -13.66 -4.74
CA LEU A 51 -14.93 -13.67 -4.85
C LEU A 51 -15.57 -12.53 -4.04
N ILE A 52 -15.10 -12.25 -2.82
CA ILE A 52 -15.56 -11.09 -2.02
C ILE A 52 -15.33 -9.80 -2.80
N LEU A 53 -14.13 -9.62 -3.36
CA LEU A 53 -13.84 -8.46 -4.19
C LEU A 53 -14.73 -8.39 -5.45
N ALA A 54 -14.98 -9.53 -6.11
CA ALA A 54 -15.85 -9.59 -7.27
C ALA A 54 -17.31 -9.20 -6.93
N THR A 55 -17.81 -9.59 -5.75
CA THR A 55 -19.13 -9.12 -5.29
C THR A 55 -19.14 -7.62 -5.05
N LEU A 56 -18.05 -7.05 -4.54
CA LEU A 56 -17.91 -5.61 -4.34
C LEU A 56 -17.97 -4.81 -5.65
N LEU A 57 -17.41 -5.34 -6.75
CA LEU A 57 -17.49 -4.73 -8.08
C LEU A 57 -18.93 -4.60 -8.60
N THR A 58 -19.83 -5.46 -8.13
CA THR A 58 -21.25 -5.41 -8.51
C THR A 58 -22.08 -4.45 -7.65
N ALA A 59 -21.50 -3.92 -6.56
CA ALA A 59 -22.23 -3.10 -5.61
C ALA A 59 -22.70 -1.77 -6.24
N PRO A 60 -24.01 -1.45 -6.18
CA PRO A 60 -24.56 -0.22 -6.76
C PRO A 60 -24.06 1.04 -6.05
N ALA A 61 -23.72 0.95 -4.76
CA ALA A 61 -23.19 2.07 -3.98
C ALA A 61 -21.89 2.66 -4.56
N LEU A 62 -21.12 1.87 -5.31
CA LEU A 62 -19.89 2.30 -5.98
C LEU A 62 -20.13 2.69 -7.45
N LYS A 63 -21.35 2.57 -7.98
CA LYS A 63 -21.70 2.92 -9.37
C LYS A 63 -22.27 4.33 -9.51
N ASP A 64 -22.93 4.86 -8.50
CA ASP A 64 -23.44 6.24 -8.53
C ASP A 64 -22.28 7.26 -8.47
N GLU A 65 -22.45 8.40 -9.15
CA GLU A 65 -21.40 9.43 -9.37
C GLU A 65 -21.02 10.25 -8.12
N SER A 66 -21.65 10.01 -6.97
CA SER A 66 -21.30 10.72 -5.73
C SER A 66 -19.93 10.25 -5.18
N PRO A 67 -18.94 11.14 -5.04
CA PRO A 67 -17.59 10.80 -4.58
C PRO A 67 -17.52 10.33 -3.11
N THR A 68 -18.62 10.42 -2.36
CA THR A 68 -18.70 10.26 -0.90
C THR A 68 -19.27 8.93 -0.41
N ARG A 69 -19.70 8.01 -1.29
CA ARG A 69 -20.22 6.70 -0.85
C ARG A 69 -19.10 5.67 -0.67
N ALA A 70 -18.33 5.86 0.40
CA ALA A 70 -17.40 4.84 0.88
C ALA A 70 -18.18 3.79 1.68
N ILE A 71 -17.93 2.50 1.43
CA ILE A 71 -18.44 1.45 2.32
C ILE A 71 -17.51 1.41 3.51
N SER A 72 -17.93 2.01 4.63
CA SER A 72 -17.11 2.15 5.83
C SER A 72 -17.61 1.30 7.00
N ILE A 73 -16.66 0.71 7.72
CA ILE A 73 -16.88 0.12 9.03
C ILE A 73 -16.11 0.97 10.03
N THR A 74 -16.82 1.47 11.05
CA THR A 74 -16.21 2.21 12.15
C THR A 74 -16.10 1.30 13.35
N LEU A 75 -14.87 0.92 13.71
CA LEU A 75 -14.57 0.24 14.96
C LEU A 75 -14.33 1.30 16.04
N LYS A 76 -15.27 1.40 16.98
CA LYS A 76 -15.11 2.25 18.16
C LYS A 76 -14.30 1.48 19.21
N LEU A 77 -13.12 1.97 19.54
CA LEU A 77 -12.39 1.47 20.70
C LEU A 77 -12.98 2.05 21.99
N PRO A 78 -12.96 1.30 23.11
CA PRO A 78 -13.23 1.89 24.42
C PRO A 78 -12.22 3.01 24.68
N ALA A 79 -12.68 4.15 25.19
CA ALA A 79 -11.83 5.29 25.50
C ALA A 79 -10.84 4.91 26.62
N ASP A 80 -9.55 5.21 26.43
CA ASP A 80 -8.59 5.15 27.53
C ASP A 80 -8.92 6.30 28.51
N GLU A 81 -9.25 5.95 29.76
CA GLU A 81 -9.30 6.91 30.85
C GLU A 81 -7.87 7.36 31.18
N VAL A 82 -7.37 8.38 30.50
CA VAL A 82 -6.10 9.00 30.90
C VAL A 82 -6.35 9.74 32.22
N SER A 83 -5.78 9.21 33.30
CA SER A 83 -5.79 9.80 34.63
C SER A 83 -5.00 11.10 34.65
N HIS A 84 -5.58 12.19 34.16
CA HIS A 84 -5.36 13.60 34.50
C HIS A 84 -6.09 14.47 33.46
N GLY A 85 -7.34 14.84 33.75
CA GLY A 85 -8.15 15.73 32.90
C GLY A 85 -9.05 14.94 31.95
N ARG A 86 -10.35 15.04 32.19
CA ARG A 86 -11.44 14.33 31.49
C ARG A 86 -11.55 14.77 30.02
N ARG A 87 -10.67 14.27 29.15
CA ARG A 87 -10.78 14.36 27.69
C ARG A 87 -10.82 12.94 27.13
N GLU A 88 -12.04 12.48 26.84
CA GLU A 88 -12.24 11.30 26.01
C GLU A 88 -11.71 11.63 24.61
N ILE A 89 -10.63 10.98 24.17
CA ILE A 89 -10.21 11.03 22.77
C ILE A 89 -10.87 9.82 22.11
N PRO A 90 -12.02 9.98 21.43
CA PRO A 90 -12.63 8.87 20.72
C PRO A 90 -11.67 8.37 19.64
N ARG A 91 -11.09 7.18 19.85
CA ARG A 91 -10.34 6.49 18.81
C ARG A 91 -11.31 5.66 17.98
N HIS A 92 -11.54 6.13 16.76
CA HIS A 92 -12.37 5.43 15.78
C HIS A 92 -11.46 4.96 14.66
N PHE A 93 -11.34 3.65 14.49
CA PHE A 93 -10.74 3.11 13.27
C PHE A 93 -11.81 3.08 12.20
N GLN A 94 -11.57 3.75 11.09
CA GLN A 94 -12.49 3.78 9.98
C GLN A 94 -11.86 3.05 8.81
N TRP A 95 -12.45 1.93 8.46
CA TRP A 95 -12.03 1.11 7.34
C TRP A 95 -13.05 1.26 6.23
N ALA A 96 -12.64 1.89 5.13
CA ALA A 96 -13.55 2.19 4.04
C ALA A 96 -12.95 1.88 2.68
N ILE A 97 -13.80 1.46 1.74
CA ILE A 97 -13.39 1.23 0.36
C ILE A 97 -13.99 2.30 -0.54
N ASP A 98 -13.10 3.09 -1.14
CA ASP A 98 -13.43 4.06 -2.19
C ASP A 98 -13.19 3.47 -3.57
N ARG A 99 -13.65 4.19 -4.60
CA ARG A 99 -13.44 3.82 -6.01
C ARG A 99 -11.97 3.64 -6.37
N ILE A 100 -11.10 4.53 -5.89
CA ILE A 100 -9.65 4.44 -6.14
C ILE A 100 -9.08 3.19 -5.46
N SER A 101 -9.36 2.99 -4.17
CA SER A 101 -8.91 1.82 -3.42
C SER A 101 -9.34 0.50 -4.06
N LEU A 102 -10.56 0.43 -4.60
CA LEU A 102 -11.09 -0.77 -5.26
C LEU A 102 -10.25 -1.19 -6.47
N TRP A 103 -9.82 -0.23 -7.31
CA TRP A 103 -8.97 -0.55 -8.47
C TRP A 103 -7.60 -1.06 -8.05
N PHE A 104 -7.02 -0.48 -6.99
CA PHE A 104 -5.74 -0.93 -6.45
C PHE A 104 -5.84 -2.26 -5.69
N LEU A 105 -6.98 -2.58 -5.08
CA LEU A 105 -7.28 -3.88 -4.46
C LEU A 105 -7.43 -5.00 -5.50
N LEU A 106 -7.93 -4.69 -6.70
CA LEU A 106 -8.12 -5.68 -7.76
C LEU A 106 -6.82 -6.37 -8.16
N LEU A 107 -5.75 -5.60 -8.21
CA LEU A 107 -4.45 -6.08 -8.66
C LEU A 107 -3.84 -7.16 -7.74
N PRO A 108 -3.62 -6.96 -6.42
CA PRO A 108 -3.09 -8.00 -5.55
C PRO A 108 -4.04 -9.19 -5.40
N PHE A 109 -5.36 -8.99 -5.27
CA PHE A 109 -6.29 -10.11 -5.06
C PHE A 109 -6.43 -11.01 -6.31
N SER A 110 -6.30 -10.45 -7.51
CA SER A 110 -6.31 -11.23 -8.75
C SER A 110 -5.01 -12.01 -8.96
N LEU A 111 -3.88 -11.47 -8.49
CA LEU A 111 -2.56 -12.09 -8.66
C LEU A 111 -2.24 -13.16 -7.61
N TRP A 112 -2.86 -13.09 -6.43
CA TRP A 112 -2.55 -13.99 -5.32
C TRP A 112 -2.72 -15.49 -5.61
N PRO A 113 -3.83 -15.94 -6.22
CA PRO A 113 -3.99 -17.35 -6.60
C PRO A 113 -2.86 -17.84 -7.52
N ALA A 114 -2.44 -17.00 -8.46
CA ALA A 114 -1.33 -17.31 -9.36
C ALA A 114 0.02 -17.37 -8.63
N LEU A 115 0.26 -16.45 -7.67
CA LEU A 115 1.46 -16.45 -6.84
C LEU A 115 1.60 -17.73 -6.00
N ILE A 116 0.50 -18.23 -5.45
CA ILE A 116 0.46 -19.47 -4.67
C ILE A 116 0.75 -20.70 -5.55
N LEU A 117 0.24 -20.74 -6.79
CA LEU A 117 0.53 -21.84 -7.72
C LEU A 117 1.96 -21.78 -8.26
N LEU A 118 2.51 -20.57 -8.42
CA LEU A 118 3.86 -20.35 -8.91
C LEU A 118 4.93 -20.75 -7.88
N SER A 119 4.66 -20.59 -6.57
CA SER A 119 5.62 -20.95 -5.53
C SER A 119 6.05 -22.42 -5.60
N ARG A 120 5.12 -23.33 -5.95
CA ARG A 120 5.39 -24.75 -6.21
C ARG A 120 6.36 -24.95 -7.37
N ARG A 121 6.09 -24.31 -8.51
CA ARG A 121 6.91 -24.47 -9.73
C ARG A 121 8.35 -24.00 -9.53
N MET A 122 8.55 -23.06 -8.60
CA MET A 122 9.84 -22.47 -8.26
C MET A 122 10.50 -23.14 -7.05
N GLY A 123 9.91 -24.18 -6.45
CA GLY A 123 10.50 -24.90 -5.33
C GLY A 123 10.64 -24.11 -4.02
N VAL A 124 9.87 -23.02 -3.86
CA VAL A 124 9.93 -22.13 -2.67
C VAL A 124 8.94 -22.57 -1.58
N GLU A 125 8.50 -23.82 -1.61
CA GLU A 125 7.44 -24.30 -0.72
C GLU A 125 7.96 -24.49 0.70
N SER A 126 7.59 -23.58 1.59
CA SER A 126 7.77 -23.74 3.04
C SER A 126 6.53 -23.29 3.79
N ARG A 127 6.34 -23.81 5.01
CA ARG A 127 5.22 -23.42 5.88
C ARG A 127 5.23 -21.92 6.14
N GLY A 128 6.42 -21.36 6.39
CA GLY A 128 6.67 -19.92 6.56
C GLY A 128 6.36 -19.10 5.31
N HIS A 129 6.69 -19.60 4.12
CA HIS A 129 6.42 -18.89 2.87
C HIS A 129 4.92 -18.67 2.65
N TYR A 130 4.09 -19.72 2.74
CA TYR A 130 2.65 -19.58 2.54
C TYR A 130 1.99 -18.73 3.63
N PHE A 131 2.43 -18.86 4.89
CA PHE A 131 1.94 -18.03 5.98
C PHE A 131 2.23 -16.55 5.76
N LEU A 132 3.48 -16.18 5.47
CA LEU A 132 3.86 -14.79 5.20
C LEU A 132 3.24 -14.26 3.91
N LEU A 133 3.08 -15.11 2.88
CA LEU A 133 2.41 -14.71 1.64
C LEU A 133 0.93 -14.38 1.91
N MET A 134 0.21 -15.16 2.70
CA MET A 134 -1.18 -14.85 3.06
C MET A 134 -1.28 -13.63 3.97
N LEU A 135 -0.34 -13.48 4.91
CA LEU A 135 -0.26 -12.32 5.80
C LEU A 135 0.04 -11.03 5.02
N LEU A 136 0.92 -11.09 4.03
CA LEU A 136 1.20 -9.97 3.14
C LEU A 136 -0.04 -9.54 2.36
N GLN A 137 -0.88 -10.48 1.91
CA GLN A 137 -2.16 -10.15 1.27
C GLN A 137 -3.06 -9.32 2.18
N ALA A 138 -3.17 -9.72 3.45
CA ALA A 138 -3.98 -9.02 4.45
C ALA A 138 -3.45 -7.60 4.68
N PHE A 139 -2.13 -7.44 4.83
CA PHE A 139 -1.54 -6.12 5.07
C PHE A 139 -1.68 -5.20 3.87
N LEU A 140 -1.49 -5.72 2.65
CA LEU A 140 -1.76 -4.94 1.43
C LEU A 140 -3.23 -4.54 1.33
N ALA A 141 -4.16 -5.43 1.67
CA ALA A 141 -5.58 -5.11 1.71
C ALA A 141 -5.90 -4.03 2.74
N GLY A 142 -5.34 -4.16 3.95
CA GLY A 142 -5.51 -3.22 5.04
C GLY A 142 -5.03 -1.81 4.68
N LEU A 143 -3.92 -1.71 3.94
CA LEU A 143 -3.40 -0.43 3.45
C LEU A 143 -4.41 0.31 2.56
N PHE A 144 -5.06 -0.38 1.62
CA PHE A 144 -6.02 0.24 0.71
C PHE A 144 -7.38 0.54 1.36
N VAL A 145 -7.72 -0.22 2.40
CA VAL A 145 -8.97 -0.09 3.17
C VAL A 145 -8.88 0.95 4.28
N SER A 146 -7.68 1.28 4.75
CA SER A 146 -7.50 2.22 5.87
C SER A 146 -7.93 3.64 5.49
N TYR A 147 -8.90 4.17 6.22
CA TYR A 147 -9.39 5.55 6.10
C TYR A 147 -8.91 6.45 7.27
N ASP A 148 -8.12 5.88 8.17
CA ASP A 148 -7.47 6.61 9.26
C ASP A 148 -5.94 6.45 9.20
N LEU A 149 -5.22 7.46 9.71
CA LEU A 149 -3.77 7.53 9.67
C LEU A 149 -3.10 6.37 10.42
N ILE A 150 -3.67 5.97 11.56
CA ILE A 150 -3.07 4.97 12.45
C ILE A 150 -3.10 3.58 11.79
N SER A 151 -4.27 3.17 11.27
CA SER A 151 -4.44 1.93 10.51
C SER A 151 -3.54 1.94 9.28
N PHE A 152 -3.53 3.04 8.51
CA PHE A 152 -2.72 3.14 7.30
C PHE A 152 -1.23 2.95 7.59
N VAL A 153 -0.68 3.67 8.57
CA VAL A 153 0.73 3.56 8.98
C VAL A 153 1.05 2.15 9.48
N SER A 154 0.15 1.56 10.27
CA SER A 154 0.33 0.20 10.81
C SER A 154 0.42 -0.83 9.68
N PHE A 155 -0.50 -0.79 8.71
CA PHE A 155 -0.46 -1.71 7.57
C PHE A 155 0.69 -1.41 6.59
N LEU A 156 1.04 -0.14 6.40
CA LEU A 156 2.20 0.26 5.59
C LEU A 156 3.48 -0.37 6.15
N LEU A 157 3.74 -0.19 7.44
CA LEU A 157 4.93 -0.73 8.10
C LEU A 157 4.92 -2.25 8.15
N ALA A 158 3.78 -2.85 8.52
CA ALA A 158 3.62 -4.29 8.60
C ALA A 158 3.81 -4.98 7.25
N SER A 159 3.33 -4.37 6.15
CA SER A 159 3.53 -4.91 4.80
C SER A 159 5.00 -4.97 4.40
N THR A 160 5.77 -3.91 4.63
CA THR A 160 7.22 -3.86 4.35
C THR A 160 7.97 -4.87 5.21
N PHE A 161 7.65 -4.94 6.50
CA PHE A 161 8.26 -5.90 7.40
C PHE A 161 7.97 -7.34 6.97
N CYS A 162 6.72 -7.63 6.60
CA CYS A 162 6.33 -8.95 6.10
C CYS A 162 7.08 -9.31 4.81
N MET A 163 7.23 -8.36 3.88
CA MET A 163 8.00 -8.56 2.64
C MET A 163 9.49 -8.83 2.93
N LEU A 164 10.09 -8.09 3.88
CA LEU A 164 11.46 -8.33 4.35
C LEU A 164 11.65 -9.75 4.90
N CYS A 165 10.74 -10.22 5.75
CA CYS A 165 10.76 -11.58 6.26
C CYS A 165 10.66 -12.60 5.13
N LEU A 166 9.80 -12.34 4.14
CA LEU A 166 9.59 -13.25 3.03
C LEU A 166 10.83 -13.37 2.13
N ILE A 167 11.49 -12.25 1.83
CA ILE A 167 12.77 -12.20 1.12
C ILE A 167 13.85 -13.00 1.88
N ARG A 168 13.89 -12.88 3.21
CA ARG A 168 14.87 -13.60 4.04
C ARG A 168 14.64 -15.11 4.07
N ILE A 169 13.38 -15.58 4.15
CA ILE A 169 13.08 -17.03 4.13
C ILE A 169 13.50 -17.66 2.80
N TRP A 170 13.38 -16.94 1.69
CA TRP A 170 13.61 -17.49 0.36
C TRP A 170 15.09 -17.78 0.07
N SER A 171 16.05 -17.16 0.75
CA SER A 171 17.29 -16.86 0.06
C SER A 171 18.58 -17.34 0.72
N GLY A 172 19.45 -17.95 -0.08
CA GLY A 172 20.76 -18.50 0.31
C GLY A 172 21.97 -17.95 -0.45
N SER A 173 21.89 -16.76 -1.07
CA SER A 173 22.94 -16.23 -1.96
C SER A 173 23.25 -14.72 -1.77
N ARG A 174 24.32 -14.24 -2.41
CA ARG A 174 24.78 -12.82 -2.40
C ARG A 174 23.72 -11.83 -2.93
N SER A 175 22.77 -12.28 -3.74
CA SER A 175 21.68 -11.47 -4.29
C SER A 175 20.69 -10.96 -3.22
N ILE A 176 20.65 -11.57 -2.03
CA ILE A 176 19.85 -11.10 -0.88
C ILE A 176 20.19 -9.69 -0.50
N ARG A 177 21.49 -9.40 -0.39
CA ARG A 177 21.96 -8.19 0.28
C ARG A 177 21.48 -6.93 -0.44
N LEU A 178 21.43 -6.97 -1.77
CA LEU A 178 20.92 -5.86 -2.58
C LEU A 178 19.40 -5.70 -2.44
N LEU A 179 18.66 -6.80 -2.44
CA LEU A 179 17.20 -6.77 -2.31
C LEU A 179 16.78 -6.34 -0.89
N GLU A 180 17.44 -6.88 0.13
CA GLU A 180 17.28 -6.52 1.54
C GLU A 180 17.64 -5.04 1.78
N SER A 181 18.77 -4.57 1.24
CA SER A 181 19.14 -3.14 1.31
C SER A 181 18.09 -2.26 0.63
N THR A 182 17.53 -2.70 -0.51
CA THR A 182 16.44 -1.98 -1.19
C THR A 182 15.19 -1.93 -0.32
N MET A 183 14.85 -3.01 0.38
CA MET A 183 13.70 -3.02 1.30
C MET A 183 13.93 -2.16 2.55
N PHE A 184 15.15 -2.11 3.09
CA PHE A 184 15.48 -1.18 4.18
C PHE A 184 15.38 0.28 3.72
N LEU A 185 15.76 0.55 2.47
CA LEU A 185 15.53 1.85 1.87
C LEU A 185 14.01 2.15 1.75
N GLN A 186 13.18 1.19 1.33
CA GLN A 186 11.72 1.35 1.34
C GLN A 186 11.15 1.58 2.75
N PHE A 187 11.71 0.93 3.78
CA PHE A 187 11.34 1.15 5.17
C PHE A 187 11.67 2.59 5.63
N LEU A 188 12.79 3.14 5.17
CA LEU A 188 13.09 4.58 5.35
C LEU A 188 12.07 5.45 4.61
N GLY A 189 11.64 5.05 3.41
CA GLY A 189 10.54 5.69 2.67
C GLY A 189 9.24 5.71 3.47
N ASP A 190 8.89 4.61 4.14
CA ASP A 190 7.73 4.53 5.03
C ASP A 190 7.83 5.57 6.16
N ALA A 191 9.00 5.74 6.78
CA ALA A 191 9.21 6.75 7.82
C ALA A 191 9.00 8.19 7.30
N PHE A 192 9.44 8.50 6.08
CA PHE A 192 9.14 9.78 5.44
C PHE A 192 7.64 9.96 5.17
N ILE A 193 6.96 8.92 4.66
CA ILE A 193 5.51 8.97 4.44
C ILE A 193 4.78 9.24 5.76
N VAL A 194 5.12 8.52 6.84
CA VAL A 194 4.53 8.73 8.17
C VAL A 194 4.77 10.17 8.63
N THR A 195 6.00 10.67 8.49
CA THR A 195 6.36 12.03 8.89
C THR A 195 5.56 13.08 8.13
N GLY A 196 5.42 12.92 6.80
CA GLY A 196 4.66 13.85 5.96
C GLY A 196 3.16 13.84 6.28
N LEU A 197 2.58 12.66 6.53
CA LEU A 197 1.17 12.56 6.94
C LEU A 197 0.92 13.10 8.35
N LEU A 198 1.86 12.89 9.29
CA LEU A 198 1.78 13.50 10.61
C LEU A 198 1.89 15.02 10.54
N LEU A 199 2.78 15.55 9.69
CA LEU A 199 2.89 16.99 9.45
C LEU A 199 1.60 17.57 8.84
N ALA A 200 0.95 16.84 7.93
CA ALA A 200 -0.35 17.23 7.40
C ALA A 200 -1.44 17.23 8.48
N ALA A 201 -1.49 16.19 9.32
CA ALA A 201 -2.46 16.10 10.42
C ALA A 201 -2.29 17.23 11.44
N THR A 202 -1.05 17.47 11.90
CA THR A 202 -0.77 18.55 12.85
C THR A 202 -0.94 19.93 12.23
N GLY A 203 -0.50 20.12 10.99
CA GLY A 203 -0.69 21.36 10.23
C GLY A 203 -2.16 21.72 10.07
N TYR A 204 -3.01 20.75 9.71
CA TYR A 204 -4.45 20.95 9.62
C TYR A 204 -5.06 21.35 10.97
N THR A 205 -4.72 20.62 12.04
CA THR A 205 -5.28 20.93 13.38
C THR A 205 -4.82 22.27 13.93
N TRP A 206 -3.59 22.68 13.59
CA TRP A 206 -3.08 24.01 13.91
C TRP A 206 -3.85 25.10 13.16
N MET A 207 -4.07 24.89 11.85
CA MET A 207 -4.89 25.79 11.02
C MET A 207 -6.30 25.96 11.60
N GLN A 208 -6.95 24.85 11.96
CA GLN A 208 -8.27 24.91 12.62
C GLN A 208 -8.22 25.66 13.96
N GLY A 209 -7.14 25.50 14.74
CA GLY A 209 -6.96 26.23 15.99
C GLY A 209 -6.80 27.75 15.79
N LEU A 210 -6.21 28.17 14.67
CA LEU A 210 -6.16 29.58 14.27
C LEU A 210 -7.53 30.10 13.85
N LEU A 211 -8.30 29.33 13.06
CA LEU A 211 -9.62 29.73 12.57
C LEU A 211 -10.67 29.80 13.69
N LEU A 212 -10.59 28.90 14.67
CA LEU A 212 -11.54 28.79 15.78
C LEU A 212 -11.06 29.47 17.07
N GLU A 213 -9.91 30.16 17.02
CA GLU A 213 -9.26 30.84 18.16
C GLU A 213 -9.13 29.95 19.42
N SER A 214 -9.05 28.64 19.23
CA SER A 214 -9.09 27.66 20.32
C SER A 214 -8.31 26.39 19.96
N PRO A 215 -7.50 25.82 20.88
CA PRO A 215 -6.74 24.61 20.60
C PRO A 215 -7.64 23.41 20.25
N GLN A 216 -7.50 22.90 19.03
CA GLN A 216 -8.21 21.71 18.57
C GLN A 216 -7.40 20.43 18.86
N PRO A 217 -8.06 19.31 19.19
CA PRO A 217 -7.39 18.02 19.31
C PRO A 217 -6.89 17.54 17.94
N VAL A 218 -5.78 16.79 17.92
CA VAL A 218 -5.26 16.22 16.67
C VAL A 218 -6.23 15.18 16.11
N THR A 219 -6.70 15.39 14.88
CA THR A 219 -7.48 14.40 14.13
C THR A 219 -6.57 13.46 13.33
N PHE A 220 -6.98 12.20 13.25
CA PHE A 220 -6.30 11.16 12.46
C PHE A 220 -7.16 10.65 11.31
N GLN A 221 -8.36 11.20 11.12
CA GLN A 221 -9.26 10.78 10.05
C GLN A 221 -8.85 11.45 8.74
N PHE A 222 -8.67 10.66 7.69
CA PHE A 222 -8.29 11.23 6.39
C PHE A 222 -9.40 12.07 5.77
N ASN A 223 -10.68 11.86 6.12
CA ASN A 223 -11.76 12.70 5.61
C ASN A 223 -11.53 14.16 6.01
N ASP A 224 -11.31 14.36 7.31
CA ASP A 224 -11.13 15.68 7.89
C ASP A 224 -9.83 16.32 7.39
N ILE A 225 -8.73 15.56 7.36
CA ILE A 225 -7.44 16.09 6.95
C ILE A 225 -7.44 16.43 5.45
N LEU A 226 -8.01 15.59 4.58
CA LEU A 226 -7.95 15.79 3.13
C LEU A 226 -9.02 16.76 2.65
N GLN A 227 -10.30 16.49 2.95
CA GLN A 227 -11.41 17.33 2.49
C GLN A 227 -11.49 18.63 3.30
N GLY A 228 -11.37 18.55 4.63
CA GLY A 228 -11.43 19.73 5.48
C GLY A 228 -10.32 20.74 5.17
N THR A 229 -9.11 20.28 4.85
CA THR A 229 -8.05 21.20 4.38
C THR A 229 -8.45 21.91 3.10
N VAL A 230 -8.98 21.20 2.10
CA VAL A 230 -9.39 21.79 0.82
C VAL A 230 -10.52 22.79 1.02
N ASP A 231 -11.51 22.44 1.83
CA ASP A 231 -12.67 23.27 2.13
C ASP A 231 -12.26 24.54 2.90
N ASP A 232 -11.46 24.40 3.96
CA ASP A 232 -11.00 25.53 4.78
C ASP A 232 -10.11 26.49 3.97
N VAL A 233 -9.21 25.97 3.14
CA VAL A 233 -8.35 26.79 2.26
C VAL A 233 -9.17 27.54 1.21
N ALA A 234 -10.26 26.95 0.69
CA ALA A 234 -11.13 27.59 -0.27
C ALA A 234 -12.02 28.68 0.36
N LEU A 235 -12.36 28.55 1.64
CA LEU A 235 -13.28 29.45 2.35
C LEU A 235 -12.57 30.61 3.04
N TYR A 236 -11.38 30.38 3.60
CA TYR A 236 -10.71 31.34 4.49
C TYR A 236 -9.35 31.80 3.95
N PRO A 237 -9.16 33.11 3.65
CA PRO A 237 -7.87 33.64 3.16
C PRO A 237 -6.71 33.43 4.15
N LEU A 238 -7.01 33.41 5.46
CA LEU A 238 -6.03 33.10 6.49
C LEU A 238 -5.54 31.65 6.40
N ALA A 239 -6.45 30.70 6.13
CA ALA A 239 -6.13 29.29 5.93
C ALA A 239 -5.28 29.10 4.68
N GLU A 240 -5.63 29.76 3.57
CA GLU A 240 -4.84 29.75 2.33
C GLU A 240 -3.39 30.21 2.58
N THR A 241 -3.22 31.36 3.23
CA THR A 241 -1.89 31.94 3.52
C THR A 241 -1.04 31.05 4.43
N TYR A 242 -1.67 30.44 5.44
CA TYR A 242 -1.00 29.50 6.32
C TYR A 242 -0.62 28.22 5.56
N TRP A 243 -1.58 27.62 4.85
CA TRP A 243 -1.40 26.35 4.17
C TRP A 243 -0.37 26.43 3.04
N SER A 244 -0.34 27.54 2.28
CA SER A 244 0.65 27.76 1.24
C SER A 244 2.09 27.77 1.76
N THR A 245 2.28 28.05 3.05
CA THR A 245 3.60 28.07 3.70
C THR A 245 4.05 26.68 4.13
N ILE A 246 3.13 25.84 4.62
CA ILE A 246 3.45 24.49 5.14
C ILE A 246 3.35 23.40 4.08
N SER A 247 2.44 23.54 3.10
CA SER A 247 2.20 22.56 2.03
C SER A 247 3.46 22.16 1.26
N PRO A 248 4.37 23.08 0.87
CA PRO A 248 5.62 22.68 0.20
C PRO A 248 6.48 21.72 1.03
N TRP A 249 6.51 21.86 2.36
CA TRP A 249 7.26 20.97 3.24
C TRP A 249 6.60 19.60 3.37
N ILE A 250 5.28 19.58 3.53
CA ILE A 250 4.49 18.33 3.52
C ILE A 250 4.73 17.61 2.20
N PHE A 251 4.64 18.34 1.09
CA PHE A 251 4.90 17.84 -0.26
C PHE A 251 6.30 17.23 -0.38
N LEU A 252 7.36 17.97 -0.01
CA LEU A 252 8.74 17.50 -0.11
C LEU A 252 9.00 16.23 0.69
N VAL A 253 8.42 16.11 1.89
CA VAL A 253 8.56 14.91 2.72
C VAL A 253 7.79 13.73 2.11
N LEU A 254 6.56 13.96 1.63
CA LEU A 254 5.74 12.92 1.00
C LEU A 254 6.33 12.44 -0.34
N ILE A 255 6.72 13.34 -1.24
CA ILE A 255 7.32 12.98 -2.53
C ILE A 255 8.61 12.19 -2.33
N THR A 256 9.43 12.55 -1.33
CA THR A 256 10.64 11.82 -0.97
C THR A 256 10.30 10.40 -0.50
N GLY A 257 9.37 10.29 0.45
CA GLY A 257 8.95 8.99 0.98
C GLY A 257 8.34 8.06 -0.07
N PHE A 258 7.44 8.58 -0.90
CA PHE A 258 6.83 7.82 -1.98
C PHE A 258 7.83 7.48 -3.10
N THR A 259 8.71 8.39 -3.51
CA THR A 259 9.76 8.08 -4.51
C THR A 259 10.64 6.92 -4.05
N ILE A 260 11.02 6.91 -2.76
CA ILE A 260 11.79 5.84 -2.14
C ILE A 260 10.98 4.53 -2.07
N LYS A 261 9.76 4.58 -1.54
CA LYS A 261 8.87 3.41 -1.39
C LYS A 261 8.55 2.76 -2.73
N GLY A 262 8.24 3.59 -3.73
CA GLY A 262 7.89 3.19 -5.09
C GLY A 262 9.08 2.77 -5.94
N ALA A 263 10.32 2.90 -5.43
CA ALA A 263 11.54 2.71 -6.21
C ALA A 263 11.47 3.45 -7.55
N ILE A 264 11.01 4.71 -7.52
CA ILE A 264 10.91 5.60 -8.68
C ILE A 264 12.29 6.21 -8.93
N PHE A 265 12.60 6.64 -10.15
CA PHE A 265 13.87 7.33 -10.44
C PHE A 265 14.02 8.57 -9.54
N PRO A 266 15.17 8.78 -8.87
CA PRO A 266 16.41 8.00 -8.93
C PRO A 266 16.51 6.83 -7.93
N ALA A 267 15.62 6.72 -6.94
CA ALA A 267 15.60 5.67 -5.91
C ALA A 267 15.49 4.21 -6.43
N HIS A 268 15.12 4.01 -7.70
CA HIS A 268 15.11 2.71 -8.39
C HIS A 268 16.48 1.97 -8.47
N TYR A 269 17.60 2.61 -8.09
CA TYR A 269 18.95 2.07 -8.28
C TYR A 269 19.17 0.70 -7.61
N GLY A 270 18.80 0.52 -6.34
CA GLY A 270 19.00 -0.76 -5.63
C GLY A 270 18.28 -1.93 -6.30
N MET A 271 17.01 -1.70 -6.65
CA MET A 271 16.16 -2.65 -7.37
C MET A 271 16.78 -3.05 -8.72
N THR A 272 17.23 -2.06 -9.49
CA THR A 272 17.80 -2.30 -10.82
C THR A 272 19.15 -3.02 -10.77
N GLN A 273 19.99 -2.77 -9.76
CA GLN A 273 21.22 -3.52 -9.56
C GLN A 273 20.96 -4.98 -9.22
N TRP A 274 19.99 -5.25 -8.33
CA TRP A 274 19.56 -6.62 -8.04
C TRP A 274 19.08 -7.35 -9.31
N MET A 275 18.30 -6.67 -10.15
CA MET A 275 17.88 -7.23 -11.45
C MET A 275 19.03 -7.34 -12.47
N LYS A 276 20.13 -6.61 -12.35
CA LYS A 276 21.26 -6.74 -13.29
C LYS A 276 22.20 -7.88 -12.93
N GLN A 277 22.20 -8.32 -11.67
CA GLN A 277 23.13 -9.34 -11.20
C GLN A 277 22.93 -10.67 -11.96
N LYS A 278 24.00 -11.18 -12.57
CA LYS A 278 24.02 -12.52 -13.18
C LYS A 278 24.12 -13.56 -12.06
N PRO A 279 23.40 -14.69 -12.15
CA PRO A 279 23.58 -15.78 -11.21
C PRO A 279 24.97 -16.42 -11.41
N ASP A 280 25.72 -16.58 -10.32
CA ASP A 280 27.09 -17.14 -10.34
C ASP A 280 27.12 -18.67 -10.61
N SER A 281 25.96 -19.33 -10.78
CA SER A 281 25.89 -20.77 -11.10
C SER A 281 24.69 -21.11 -11.99
N ALA A 282 24.86 -22.10 -12.87
CA ALA A 282 23.81 -22.61 -13.77
C ALA A 282 22.62 -23.27 -13.03
N LEU A 283 22.80 -23.64 -11.77
CA LEU A 283 21.70 -24.09 -10.89
C LEU A 283 20.83 -22.93 -10.36
N HIS A 284 21.33 -21.69 -10.42
CA HIS A 284 20.61 -20.47 -10.03
C HIS A 284 20.04 -19.68 -11.23
N GLU A 285 20.27 -20.13 -12.47
CA GLU A 285 19.68 -19.54 -13.69
C GLU A 285 18.15 -19.62 -13.71
N LYS A 286 17.56 -20.58 -13.00
CA LYS A 286 16.11 -20.77 -12.91
C LYS A 286 15.43 -19.83 -11.89
N ASP A 287 16.21 -19.15 -11.05
CA ASP A 287 15.76 -18.60 -9.76
C ASP A 287 15.87 -17.06 -9.65
N ARG A 288 15.61 -16.33 -10.73
CA ARG A 288 15.02 -15.01 -10.54
C ARG A 288 13.55 -15.23 -10.23
N SER A 289 13.23 -15.45 -8.95
CA SER A 289 11.88 -15.80 -8.50
C SER A 289 10.89 -14.77 -9.04
N ILE A 290 10.18 -15.14 -10.12
CA ILE A 290 9.16 -14.34 -10.79
C ILE A 290 8.16 -13.80 -9.76
N TRP A 291 7.90 -14.59 -8.73
CA TRP A 291 7.08 -14.23 -7.59
C TRP A 291 7.59 -12.99 -6.84
N CYS A 292 8.90 -12.87 -6.57
CA CYS A 292 9.49 -11.65 -5.96
C CYS A 292 9.34 -10.43 -6.87
N LEU A 293 9.60 -10.59 -8.17
CA LEU A 293 9.45 -9.51 -9.15
C LEU A 293 8.01 -8.99 -9.20
N VAL A 294 7.02 -9.90 -9.18
CA VAL A 294 5.61 -9.54 -9.14
C VAL A 294 5.29 -8.77 -7.85
N LEU A 295 5.73 -9.26 -6.68
CA LEU A 295 5.50 -8.55 -5.41
C LEU A 295 6.16 -7.17 -5.37
N LEU A 296 7.37 -7.02 -5.89
CA LEU A 296 8.03 -5.73 -5.99
C LEU A 296 7.24 -4.76 -6.88
N ALA A 297 6.68 -5.25 -7.99
CA ALA A 297 5.76 -4.46 -8.81
C ALA A 297 4.50 -4.06 -8.04
N LEU A 298 3.94 -4.90 -7.16
CA LEU A 298 2.84 -4.50 -6.28
C LEU A 298 3.23 -3.34 -5.36
N PHE A 299 4.41 -3.41 -4.74
CA PHE A 299 4.88 -2.38 -3.83
C PHE A 299 5.06 -1.02 -4.53
N THR A 300 5.46 -1.02 -5.81
CA THR A 300 5.50 0.23 -6.59
C THR A 300 4.11 0.85 -6.79
N LYS A 301 3.06 0.02 -6.92
CA LYS A 301 1.66 0.51 -7.05
C LYS A 301 1.12 1.10 -5.74
N ILE A 302 1.56 0.61 -4.59
CA ILE A 302 1.23 1.20 -3.28
C ILE A 302 1.69 2.67 -3.22
N SER A 303 2.87 2.95 -3.74
CA SER A 303 3.40 4.31 -3.79
C SER A 303 2.51 5.23 -4.62
N ILE A 304 2.13 4.81 -5.83
CA ILE A 304 1.25 5.61 -6.71
C ILE A 304 -0.10 5.85 -6.04
N TYR A 305 -0.67 4.81 -5.43
CA TYR A 305 -1.91 4.95 -4.67
C TYR A 305 -1.79 6.01 -3.57
N GLY A 306 -0.71 5.97 -2.77
CA GLY A 306 -0.48 6.95 -1.71
C GLY A 306 -0.27 8.37 -2.25
N MET A 307 0.41 8.52 -3.39
CA MET A 307 0.59 9.81 -4.05
C MET A 307 -0.75 10.39 -4.53
N LEU A 308 -1.57 9.58 -5.20
CA LEU A 308 -2.90 9.99 -5.66
C LEU A 308 -3.84 10.32 -4.51
N ARG A 309 -3.80 9.54 -3.42
CA ARG A 309 -4.72 9.67 -2.29
C ARG A 309 -4.34 10.79 -1.32
N PHE A 310 -3.05 10.97 -1.05
CA PHE A 310 -2.58 11.89 0.00
C PHE A 310 -1.81 13.06 -0.57
N MET A 311 -0.84 12.81 -1.46
CA MET A 311 0.08 13.86 -1.92
C MET A 311 -0.62 14.89 -2.79
N VAL A 312 -1.43 14.44 -3.77
CA VAL A 312 -2.12 15.33 -4.73
C VAL A 312 -3.16 16.22 -4.05
N PRO A 313 -4.10 15.71 -3.21
CA PRO A 313 -5.12 16.56 -2.61
C PRO A 313 -4.54 17.59 -1.61
N LEU A 314 -3.51 17.22 -0.84
CA LEU A 314 -2.93 18.10 0.17
C LEU A 314 -2.05 19.22 -0.40
N ASN A 315 -1.52 19.04 -1.61
CA ASN A 315 -0.44 19.88 -2.14
C ASN A 315 -0.65 20.28 -3.60
N HIS A 316 -1.88 20.62 -3.98
CA HIS A 316 -2.25 20.87 -5.37
C HIS A 316 -1.35 21.90 -6.07
N SER A 317 -1.05 23.04 -5.42
CA SER A 317 -0.19 24.08 -5.98
C SER A 317 1.26 23.63 -6.15
N ALA A 318 1.81 22.91 -5.18
CA ALA A 318 3.18 22.40 -5.23
C ALA A 318 3.35 21.27 -6.26
N VAL A 319 2.33 20.42 -6.43
CA VAL A 319 2.33 19.37 -7.46
C VAL A 319 2.34 19.98 -8.86
N GLN A 320 1.55 21.03 -9.10
CA GLN A 320 1.52 21.71 -10.40
C GLN A 320 2.85 22.35 -10.75
N SER A 321 3.51 23.00 -9.78
CA SER A 321 4.77 23.71 -10.01
C SER A 321 5.94 22.79 -10.35
N ILE A 322 5.94 21.54 -9.87
CA ILE A 322 7.02 20.58 -10.15
C ILE A 322 6.62 19.41 -11.05
N SER A 323 5.45 19.50 -11.68
CA SER A 323 4.90 18.44 -12.54
C SER A 323 5.86 18.04 -13.67
N THR A 324 6.56 19.02 -14.25
CA THR A 324 7.50 18.78 -15.36
C THR A 324 8.70 17.95 -14.91
N GLU A 325 9.23 18.23 -13.72
CA GLU A 325 10.37 17.53 -13.12
C GLU A 325 10.00 16.10 -12.73
N VAL A 326 8.82 15.92 -12.14
CA VAL A 326 8.29 14.58 -11.79
C VAL A 326 8.06 13.74 -13.04
N SER A 327 7.46 14.32 -14.09
CA SER A 327 7.29 13.65 -15.37
C SER A 327 8.64 13.30 -16.03
N PHE A 328 9.65 14.18 -15.92
CA PHE A 328 11.00 13.88 -16.39
C PHE A 328 11.61 12.68 -15.66
N TRP A 329 11.49 12.60 -14.33
CA TRP A 329 11.90 11.40 -13.56
C TRP A 329 11.14 10.15 -14.01
N GLY A 330 9.85 10.30 -14.28
CA GLY A 330 8.99 9.24 -14.80
C GLY A 330 9.49 8.66 -16.12
N VAL A 331 9.80 9.53 -17.08
CA VAL A 331 10.36 9.16 -18.39
C VAL A 331 11.72 8.50 -18.23
N CYS A 332 12.63 9.06 -17.42
CA CYS A 332 13.95 8.47 -17.16
C CYS A 332 13.83 7.05 -16.57
N GLY A 333 12.96 6.87 -15.57
CA GLY A 333 12.68 5.57 -14.97
C GLY A 333 12.15 4.57 -16.00
N PHE A 334 11.14 4.97 -16.78
CA PHE A 334 10.57 4.13 -17.82
C PHE A 334 11.60 3.69 -18.88
N LEU A 335 12.41 4.61 -19.38
CA LEU A 335 13.45 4.30 -20.36
C LEU A 335 14.46 3.30 -19.78
N TYR A 336 14.88 3.48 -18.54
CA TYR A 336 15.82 2.56 -17.89
C TYR A 336 15.23 1.16 -17.75
N PHE A 337 14.00 1.04 -17.24
CA PHE A 337 13.30 -0.24 -17.09
C PHE A 337 13.03 -0.92 -18.43
N SER A 338 12.74 -0.15 -19.48
CA SER A 338 12.58 -0.66 -20.85
C SER A 338 13.89 -1.23 -21.39
N LEU A 339 15.03 -0.56 -21.18
CA LEU A 339 16.35 -1.08 -21.56
C LEU A 339 16.71 -2.35 -20.78
N LEU A 340 16.32 -2.44 -19.51
CA LEU A 340 16.52 -3.63 -18.69
C LEU A 340 15.64 -4.80 -19.17
N ALA A 341 14.41 -4.51 -19.61
CA ALA A 341 13.49 -5.50 -20.16
C ALA A 341 14.06 -6.18 -21.42
N CYS A 342 14.76 -5.44 -22.28
CA CYS A 342 15.41 -5.98 -23.49
C CYS A 342 16.48 -7.03 -23.22
N ARG A 343 16.98 -7.15 -21.98
CA ARG A 343 18.06 -8.08 -21.61
C ARG A 343 17.57 -9.33 -20.87
N GLY A 344 16.28 -9.40 -20.52
CA GLY A 344 15.68 -10.48 -19.75
C GLY A 344 14.93 -11.51 -20.61
N GLY A 345 14.51 -12.61 -19.99
CA GLY A 345 13.50 -13.50 -20.57
C GLY A 345 12.09 -12.88 -20.49
N LEU A 346 11.14 -13.43 -21.27
CA LEU A 346 9.78 -12.88 -21.47
C LEU A 346 9.11 -12.33 -20.19
N VAL A 347 9.07 -13.13 -19.12
CA VAL A 347 8.40 -12.75 -17.86
C VAL A 347 9.12 -11.58 -17.17
N GLN A 348 10.45 -11.60 -17.13
CA GLN A 348 11.23 -10.51 -16.57
C GLN A 348 11.03 -9.23 -17.39
N SER A 349 10.95 -9.33 -18.72
CA SER A 349 10.69 -8.20 -19.60
C SER A 349 9.32 -7.59 -19.33
N ILE A 350 8.27 -8.41 -19.20
CA ILE A 350 6.91 -7.96 -18.88
C ILE A 350 6.90 -7.22 -17.53
N VAL A 351 7.49 -7.82 -16.49
CA VAL A 351 7.50 -7.19 -15.15
C VAL A 351 8.34 -5.90 -15.14
N SER A 352 9.49 -5.90 -15.83
CA SER A 352 10.32 -4.70 -15.97
C SER A 352 9.54 -3.58 -16.68
N PHE A 353 8.77 -3.91 -17.72
CA PHE A 353 7.91 -2.95 -18.39
C PHE A 353 6.81 -2.41 -17.47
N LEU A 354 6.16 -3.25 -16.67
CA LEU A 354 5.15 -2.84 -15.69
C LEU A 354 5.72 -1.91 -14.61
N LEU A 355 6.96 -2.16 -14.17
CA LEU A 355 7.74 -1.29 -13.26
C LEU A 355 8.16 0.02 -13.95
N GLY A 356 8.44 -0.01 -15.25
CA GLY A 356 8.66 1.21 -16.03
C GLY A 356 7.39 2.06 -16.12
N GLN A 357 6.24 1.45 -16.37
CA GLN A 357 4.96 2.16 -16.47
C GLN A 357 4.56 2.85 -15.17
N THR A 358 4.94 2.32 -14.00
CA THR A 358 4.69 3.03 -12.73
C THR A 358 5.39 4.37 -12.65
N ALA A 359 6.54 4.54 -13.33
CA ALA A 359 7.24 5.81 -13.37
C ALA A 359 6.49 6.84 -14.24
N LEU A 360 5.81 6.40 -15.31
CA LEU A 360 5.05 7.29 -16.23
C LEU A 360 3.71 7.76 -15.68
N THR A 361 3.15 7.08 -14.68
CA THR A 361 1.85 7.43 -14.08
C THR A 361 1.94 8.57 -13.05
N LEU A 362 3.09 9.20 -12.94
CA LEU A 362 3.43 10.33 -12.06
C LEU A 362 3.53 11.60 -12.88
#